data_AF-V9M101-F1
#
_entry.id   AF-V9M101-F1
#
_cell.length_a   1.000
_cell.length_b   1.000
_cell.length_c   1.000
_cell.angle_alpha   90.00
_cell.angle_beta   90.00
_cell.angle_gamma   90.00
#
_symmetry.space_group_name_H-M   'P 1'
#
loop_
_entity.id
_entity.type
_entity.pdbx_description
1 polymer ?
#
loop_
_entity_poly.entity_id
_entity_poly.type
_entity_poly.pdbx_seq_one_letter_code
_entity_poly.pdbx_strand_id
1 'polypeptide(L)'
;GALCMFGEGSASIEKIKAQSLCSVLSEAAAAELSLDLSPELTRAVTNVICSLCFNSSYRKGDPEFEAMLRYSQGIVDTVAKDSLVDIFPWQMFPNADLRLLKECVSIRDKLLQKQYEEHKEADYSDHVQRDLLDALLRAKRSAENNNTAEISAESVGLSDDHLLM
;
A
#
# COMPACT_ATOMS: atom_id res chain seq x y z
N GLY A 1 -6.09 17.71 0.60
CA GLY A 1 -5.82 16.39 0.00
C GLY A 1 -5.02 15.56 0.98
N ALA A 2 -5.23 14.25 1.04
CA ALA A 2 -4.62 13.34 2.03
C ALA A 2 -3.09 13.47 2.19
N LEU A 3 -2.39 13.95 1.16
CA LEU A 3 -0.95 14.23 1.20
C LEU A 3 -0.54 15.43 2.08
N CYS A 4 -1.47 16.35 2.39
CA CYS A 4 -1.21 17.47 3.32
C CYS A 4 -1.14 17.01 4.79
N MET A 5 -1.56 15.78 5.10
CA MET A 5 -1.56 15.26 6.48
C MET A 5 -0.18 14.89 7.01
N PHE A 6 0.85 14.84 6.15
CA PHE A 6 2.13 14.23 6.47
C PHE A 6 3.25 15.20 6.84
N GLY A 7 2.95 16.49 7.02
CA GLY A 7 3.88 17.47 7.63
C GLY A 7 5.17 17.81 6.85
N GLU A 8 5.66 16.95 5.97
CA GLU A 8 6.92 17.15 5.21
C GLU A 8 6.73 17.55 3.75
N GLY A 9 5.49 17.60 3.26
CA GLY A 9 5.17 17.95 1.87
C GLY A 9 5.59 16.87 0.86
N SER A 10 4.87 16.77 -0.26
CA SER A 10 5.15 15.78 -1.32
C SER A 10 6.57 15.88 -1.90
N ALA A 11 7.18 17.07 -1.84
CA ALA A 11 8.50 17.35 -2.40
C ALA A 11 9.64 16.50 -1.79
N SER A 12 9.56 16.16 -0.50
CA SER A 12 10.61 15.41 0.20
C SER A 12 10.63 13.94 -0.23
N ILE A 13 9.45 13.34 -0.39
CA ILE A 13 9.28 11.94 -0.82
C ILE A 13 9.61 11.78 -2.31
N GLU A 14 9.14 12.72 -3.15
CA GLU A 14 9.44 12.75 -4.58
C GLU A 14 10.96 12.80 -4.83
N LYS A 15 11.67 13.66 -4.10
CA LYS A 15 13.10 13.85 -4.28
C LYS A 15 13.92 12.62 -3.91
N ILE A 16 13.64 11.99 -2.76
CA ILE A 16 14.40 10.83 -2.28
C ILE A 16 14.25 9.62 -3.22
N LYS A 17 13.01 9.35 -3.68
CA LYS A 17 12.74 8.15 -4.48
C LYS A 17 13.12 8.33 -5.95
N ALA A 18 12.96 9.53 -6.52
CA ALA A 18 13.47 9.82 -7.86
C ALA A 18 15.01 9.70 -7.92
N GLN A 19 15.71 10.15 -6.88
CA GLN A 19 17.17 10.08 -6.82
C GLN A 19 17.69 8.63 -6.85
N SER A 20 17.01 7.70 -6.17
CA SER A 20 17.37 6.28 -6.16
C SER A 20 17.19 5.60 -7.53
N LEU A 21 16.22 6.02 -8.33
CA LEU A 21 16.05 5.49 -9.69
C LEU A 21 17.11 6.07 -10.63
N CYS A 22 17.38 7.37 -10.52
CA CYS A 22 18.44 8.04 -11.28
C CYS A 22 19.84 7.48 -11.00
N SER A 23 20.14 7.06 -9.76
CA SER A 23 21.41 6.42 -9.44
C SER A 23 21.57 5.06 -10.13
N VAL A 24 20.53 4.21 -10.10
CA VAL A 24 20.53 2.90 -10.79
C VAL A 24 20.70 3.07 -12.31
N LEU A 25 20.03 4.06 -12.89
CA LEU A 25 20.18 4.41 -14.30
C LEU A 25 21.60 4.86 -14.65
N SER A 26 22.19 5.70 -13.80
CA SER A 26 23.56 6.20 -14.00
C SER A 26 24.60 5.09 -13.88
N GLU A 27 24.42 4.17 -12.93
CA GLU A 27 25.27 3.00 -12.76
C GLU A 27 25.18 2.04 -13.95
N ALA A 28 23.96 1.77 -14.45
CA ALA A 28 23.77 0.93 -15.63
C ALA A 28 24.37 1.56 -16.89
N ALA A 29 24.23 2.88 -17.05
CA ALA A 29 24.83 3.62 -18.15
C ALA A 29 26.37 3.59 -18.08
N ALA A 30 26.95 3.78 -16.88
CA ALA A 30 28.39 3.71 -16.67
C ALA A 30 28.97 2.31 -16.89
N ALA A 31 28.17 1.26 -16.69
CA ALA A 31 28.55 -0.13 -16.91
C ALA A 31 28.25 -0.63 -18.34
N GLU A 32 27.71 0.21 -19.24
CA GLU A 32 27.27 -0.16 -20.59
C GLU A 32 26.31 -1.37 -20.62
N LEU A 33 25.51 -1.55 -19.57
CA LEU A 33 24.57 -2.66 -19.45
C LEU A 33 23.20 -2.29 -20.01
N SER A 34 22.59 -3.19 -20.78
CA SER A 34 21.17 -3.11 -21.11
C SER A 34 20.34 -3.41 -19.87
N LEU A 35 19.54 -2.44 -19.42
CA LEU A 35 18.68 -2.57 -18.24
C LEU A 35 17.21 -2.52 -18.64
N ASP A 36 16.42 -3.52 -18.21
CA ASP A 36 14.96 -3.41 -18.23
C ASP A 36 14.51 -2.48 -17.09
N LEU A 37 13.86 -1.38 -17.47
CA LEU A 37 13.41 -0.35 -16.53
C LEU A 37 12.07 -0.68 -15.89
N SER A 38 11.31 -1.62 -16.47
CA SER A 38 10.00 -2.02 -15.98
C SER A 38 10.00 -2.39 -14.48
N PRO A 39 10.87 -3.32 -14.00
CA PRO A 39 10.89 -3.69 -12.58
C PRO A 39 11.44 -2.57 -11.69
N GLU A 40 12.41 -1.78 -12.18
CA GLU A 40 13.02 -0.69 -11.41
C GLU A 40 12.03 0.46 -11.19
N LEU A 41 11.27 0.82 -12.22
CA LEU A 41 10.21 1.83 -12.14
C LEU A 41 9.06 1.35 -11.25
N THR A 42 8.62 0.11 -11.44
CA THR A 42 7.56 -0.49 -10.62
C THR A 42 7.96 -0.43 -9.14
N ARG A 43 9.17 -0.87 -8.80
CA ARG A 43 9.69 -0.80 -7.43
C ARG A 43 9.78 0.63 -6.90
N ALA A 44 10.23 1.58 -7.71
CA ALA A 44 10.31 2.99 -7.31
C ALA A 44 8.93 3.56 -6.95
N VAL A 45 7.92 3.32 -7.80
CA VAL A 45 6.53 3.75 -7.55
C VAL A 45 5.94 3.04 -6.33
N THR A 46 6.10 1.72 -6.22
CA THR A 46 5.65 0.97 -5.05
C THR A 46 6.29 1.52 -3.77
N ASN A 47 7.57 1.86 -3.80
CA ASN A 47 8.28 2.41 -2.66
C ASN A 47 7.81 3.82 -2.25
N VAL A 48 7.27 4.61 -3.17
CA VAL A 48 6.61 5.88 -2.80
C VAL A 48 5.37 5.57 -1.96
N ILE A 49 4.53 4.65 -2.44
CA ILE A 49 3.30 4.26 -1.74
C ILE A 49 3.60 3.56 -0.41
N CYS A 50 4.55 2.63 -0.37
CA CYS A 50 4.95 1.94 0.87
C CYS A 50 5.50 2.90 1.93
N SER A 51 6.25 3.94 1.51
CA SER A 51 6.73 4.95 2.46
C SER A 51 5.58 5.81 3.00
N LEU A 52 4.56 6.10 2.19
CA LEU A 52 3.37 6.81 2.65
C LEU A 52 2.47 5.97 3.57
N CYS A 53 2.30 4.69 3.24
CA CYS A 53 1.33 3.82 3.92
C CYS A 53 1.89 3.11 5.14
N PHE A 54 3.17 2.76 5.14
CA PHE A 54 3.79 1.84 6.10
C PHE A 54 5.20 2.30 6.54
N ASN A 55 5.60 3.53 6.20
CA ASN A 55 6.94 4.07 6.41
C ASN A 55 8.07 3.10 6.02
N SER A 56 7.86 2.33 4.95
CA SER A 56 8.75 1.24 4.53
C SER A 56 9.16 1.37 3.06
N SER A 57 10.14 0.56 2.66
CA SER A 57 10.54 0.44 1.25
C SER A 57 11.25 -0.87 0.97
N TYR A 58 11.00 -1.41 -0.21
CA TYR A 58 11.63 -2.62 -0.73
C TYR A 58 12.99 -2.35 -1.36
N ARG A 59 13.92 -3.27 -1.13
CA ARG A 59 15.24 -3.28 -1.75
C ARG A 59 15.18 -3.93 -3.13
N LYS A 60 16.23 -3.72 -3.93
CA LYS A 60 16.38 -4.45 -5.19
C LYS A 60 16.58 -5.95 -4.90
N GLY A 61 15.83 -6.80 -5.59
CA GLY A 61 15.87 -8.27 -5.39
C GLY A 61 15.17 -8.74 -4.12
N ASP A 62 14.30 -7.92 -3.53
CA ASP A 62 13.54 -8.30 -2.34
C ASP A 62 12.46 -9.35 -2.69
N PRO A 63 12.49 -10.55 -2.08
CA PRO A 63 11.51 -11.59 -2.37
C PRO A 63 10.09 -11.24 -1.91
N GLU A 64 9.92 -10.38 -0.90
CA GLU A 64 8.61 -9.91 -0.45
C GLU A 64 7.98 -8.99 -1.51
N PHE A 65 8.79 -8.17 -2.19
CA PHE A 65 8.35 -7.34 -3.31
C PHE A 65 7.88 -8.17 -4.50
N GLU A 66 8.64 -9.21 -4.88
CA GLU A 66 8.24 -10.12 -5.97
C GLU A 66 6.95 -10.88 -5.66
N ALA A 67 6.79 -11.35 -4.41
CA ALA A 67 5.55 -11.94 -3.94
C ALA A 67 4.39 -10.94 -4.02
N MET A 68 4.66 -9.68 -3.69
CA MET A 68 3.69 -8.58 -3.76
C MET A 68 3.21 -8.31 -5.19
N LEU A 69 4.14 -8.22 -6.15
CA LEU A 69 3.79 -8.07 -7.55
C LEU A 69 2.97 -9.26 -8.06
N ARG A 70 3.35 -10.49 -7.68
CA ARG A 70 2.68 -11.70 -8.12
C ARG A 70 1.23 -11.77 -7.67
N TYR A 71 0.94 -11.53 -6.38
CA TYR A 71 -0.45 -11.54 -5.92
C TYR A 71 -1.23 -10.36 -6.49
N SER A 72 -0.60 -9.21 -6.68
CA SER A 72 -1.26 -8.01 -7.23
C SER A 72 -1.72 -8.27 -8.67
N GLN A 73 -0.84 -8.85 -9.50
CA GLN A 73 -1.20 -9.25 -10.85
C GLN A 73 -2.31 -10.30 -10.85
N GLY A 74 -2.23 -11.31 -9.99
CA GLY A 74 -3.28 -12.33 -9.88
C GLY A 74 -4.65 -11.77 -9.48
N ILE A 75 -4.69 -10.74 -8.63
CA ILE A 75 -5.95 -10.03 -8.31
C ILE A 75 -6.46 -9.25 -9.52
N VAL A 76 -5.60 -8.46 -10.19
CA VAL A 76 -5.97 -7.70 -11.39
C VAL A 76 -6.52 -8.62 -12.48
N ASP A 77 -5.87 -9.76 -12.70
CA ASP A 77 -6.26 -10.75 -13.69
C ASP A 77 -7.59 -11.44 -13.37
N THR A 78 -8.08 -11.41 -12.13
CA THR A 78 -9.27 -12.16 -11.70
C THR A 78 -10.48 -11.27 -11.43
N VAL A 79 -10.29 -10.01 -11.05
CA VAL A 79 -11.38 -9.08 -10.71
C VAL A 79 -11.99 -8.40 -11.94
N ALA A 80 -11.21 -8.16 -13.00
CA ALA A 80 -11.62 -7.33 -14.14
C ALA A 80 -12.20 -8.12 -15.34
N LYS A 81 -12.76 -9.32 -15.11
CA LYS A 81 -13.10 -10.27 -16.18
C LYS A 81 -14.60 -10.44 -16.49
N ASP A 82 -15.49 -9.64 -15.91
CA ASP A 82 -16.95 -9.83 -16.01
C ASP A 82 -17.34 -11.29 -15.80
N SER A 83 -16.85 -11.89 -14.71
CA SER A 83 -16.97 -13.34 -14.52
C SER A 83 -18.42 -13.73 -14.30
N LEU A 84 -18.80 -14.94 -14.75
CA LEU A 84 -20.17 -15.45 -14.55
C LEU A 84 -20.57 -15.50 -13.07
N VAL A 85 -19.61 -15.62 -12.17
CA VAL A 85 -19.84 -15.58 -10.72
C VAL A 85 -20.19 -14.18 -10.20
N ASP A 86 -19.78 -13.13 -10.89
CA ASP A 86 -20.12 -11.73 -10.57
C ASP A 86 -21.54 -11.40 -11.03
N ILE A 87 -21.99 -12.05 -12.12
CA ILE A 87 -23.34 -11.88 -12.71
C ILE A 87 -24.37 -12.82 -12.03
N PHE A 88 -23.96 -14.03 -11.67
CA PHE A 88 -24.82 -15.07 -11.12
C PHE A 88 -24.25 -15.66 -9.81
N PRO A 89 -24.35 -14.94 -8.68
CA PRO A 89 -23.70 -15.34 -7.41
C PRO A 89 -24.22 -16.65 -6.81
N TRP A 90 -25.43 -17.07 -7.18
CA TRP A 90 -26.09 -18.28 -6.70
C TRP A 90 -25.65 -19.56 -7.43
N GLN A 91 -24.82 -19.45 -8.48
CA GLN A 91 -24.31 -20.62 -9.19
C GLN A 91 -23.01 -21.12 -8.54
N MET A 92 -23.13 -22.22 -7.78
CA MET A 92 -22.02 -22.90 -7.13
C MET A 92 -21.22 -23.77 -8.11
N PHE A 93 -20.46 -23.15 -9.01
CA PHE A 93 -19.54 -23.86 -9.91
C PHE A 93 -18.08 -23.74 -9.43
N PRO A 94 -17.26 -24.81 -9.59
CA PRO A 94 -15.83 -24.71 -9.41
C PRO A 94 -15.25 -23.65 -10.36
N ASN A 95 -14.75 -22.54 -9.81
CA ASN A 95 -14.18 -21.45 -10.58
C ASN A 95 -12.67 -21.34 -10.26
N ALA A 96 -11.82 -21.45 -11.29
CA ALA A 96 -10.37 -21.37 -11.15
C ALA A 96 -9.91 -19.96 -10.82
N ASP A 97 -10.50 -18.94 -11.45
CA ASP A 97 -10.20 -17.53 -11.20
C ASP A 97 -10.56 -17.13 -9.76
N LEU A 98 -11.73 -17.57 -9.25
CA LEU A 98 -12.07 -17.34 -7.83
C LEU A 98 -11.10 -18.01 -6.87
N ARG A 99 -10.54 -19.16 -7.23
CA ARG A 99 -9.55 -19.87 -6.40
C ARG A 99 -8.24 -19.10 -6.37
N LEU A 100 -7.77 -18.67 -7.53
CA LEU A 100 -6.58 -17.83 -7.67
C LEU A 100 -6.75 -16.51 -6.92
N LEU A 101 -7.89 -15.83 -7.08
CA LEU A 101 -8.22 -14.60 -6.36
C LEU A 101 -8.14 -14.82 -4.84
N LYS A 102 -8.74 -15.90 -4.32
CA LYS A 102 -8.68 -16.23 -2.89
C LYS A 102 -7.26 -16.48 -2.40
N GLU A 103 -6.43 -17.15 -3.20
CA GLU A 103 -5.02 -17.37 -2.86
C GLU A 103 -4.25 -16.06 -2.82
N CYS A 104 -4.38 -15.23 -3.85
CA CYS A 104 -3.73 -13.92 -3.92
C CYS A 104 -4.18 -12.99 -2.78
N VAL A 105 -5.48 -12.96 -2.47
CA VAL A 105 -6.03 -12.21 -1.34
C VAL A 105 -5.46 -12.73 -0.02
N SER A 106 -5.36 -14.05 0.18
CA SER A 106 -4.78 -14.61 1.39
C SER A 106 -3.30 -14.21 1.60
N ILE A 107 -2.52 -14.14 0.52
CA ILE A 107 -1.12 -13.68 0.59
C ILE A 107 -1.06 -12.20 0.95
N ARG A 108 -1.89 -11.36 0.28
CA ARG A 108 -2.01 -9.93 0.59
C ARG A 108 -2.37 -9.71 2.05
N ASP A 109 -3.38 -10.41 2.55
CA ASP A 109 -3.88 -10.22 3.91
C ASP A 109 -2.84 -10.59 4.96
N LYS A 110 -2.00 -11.61 4.71
CA LYS A 110 -0.86 -11.94 5.57
C LYS A 110 0.17 -10.82 5.62
N LEU A 111 0.49 -10.21 4.47
CA LEU A 111 1.43 -9.10 4.41
C LEU A 111 0.88 -7.87 5.13
N LEU A 112 -0.39 -7.53 4.90
CA LEU A 112 -1.05 -6.42 5.60
C LEU A 112 -1.16 -6.67 7.11
N GLN A 113 -1.46 -7.91 7.54
CA GLN A 113 -1.51 -8.26 8.96
C GLN A 113 -0.13 -8.11 9.62
N LYS A 114 0.94 -8.53 8.94
CA LYS A 114 2.32 -8.33 9.42
C LYS A 114 2.61 -6.85 9.62
N GLN A 115 2.33 -6.01 8.62
CA GLN A 115 2.52 -4.56 8.73
C GLN A 115 1.68 -3.98 9.89
N TYR A 116 0.42 -4.41 10.03
CA TYR A 116 -0.47 -3.99 11.11
C TYR A 116 0.09 -4.29 12.50
N GLU A 117 0.55 -5.52 12.76
CA GLU A 117 1.11 -5.87 14.07
C GLU A 117 2.43 -5.15 14.31
N GLU A 118 3.31 -5.03 13.31
CA GLU A 118 4.57 -4.27 13.43
C GLU A 118 4.32 -2.81 13.84
N HIS A 119 3.33 -2.14 13.26
CA HIS A 119 3.00 -0.74 13.62
C HIS A 119 2.38 -0.62 15.01
N LYS A 120 1.63 -1.65 15.43
CA LYS A 120 1.00 -1.71 16.76
C LYS A 120 2.01 -2.01 17.86
N GLU A 121 3.03 -2.83 17.59
CA GLU A 121 4.09 -3.20 18.53
C GLU A 121 5.21 -2.16 18.60
N ALA A 122 5.52 -1.48 17.50
CA ALA A 122 6.59 -0.48 17.41
C ALA A 122 6.21 0.83 18.09
N ASP A 123 6.28 0.86 19.43
CA ASP A 123 6.12 2.01 20.33
C ASP A 123 5.14 3.06 19.81
N TYR A 124 3.94 2.57 19.43
CA TYR A 124 2.91 3.40 18.85
C TYR A 124 2.57 4.52 19.85
N SER A 125 2.80 5.76 19.41
CA SER A 125 2.61 6.96 20.22
C SER A 125 1.52 7.82 19.59
N ASP A 126 0.53 8.22 20.38
CA ASP A 126 -0.52 9.14 19.93
C ASP A 126 0.03 10.53 19.53
N HIS A 127 1.31 10.80 19.79
CA HIS A 127 1.97 12.05 19.47
C HIS A 127 2.83 12.00 18.19
N VAL A 128 3.09 10.81 17.64
CA VAL A 128 3.90 10.64 16.43
C VAL A 128 3.10 9.86 15.40
N GLN A 129 2.85 10.47 14.25
CA GLN A 129 2.21 9.80 13.10
C GLN A 129 3.27 9.61 12.03
N ARG A 130 3.73 8.37 11.82
CA ARG A 130 4.81 8.06 10.87
C ARG A 130 4.28 7.92 9.44
N ASP A 131 3.08 7.36 9.32
CA ASP A 131 2.47 6.97 8.04
C ASP A 131 0.93 6.91 8.16
N LEU A 132 0.28 6.51 7.07
CA LEU A 132 -1.19 6.37 7.02
C LEU A 132 -1.71 5.33 8.01
N LEU A 133 -0.98 4.23 8.22
CA LEU A 133 -1.43 3.15 9.10
C LEU A 133 -1.47 3.61 10.56
N ASP A 134 -0.47 4.38 11.01
CA ASP A 134 -0.50 5.05 12.32
C ASP A 134 -1.70 5.99 12.45
N ALA A 135 -2.03 6.76 11.40
CA ALA A 135 -3.18 7.66 11.41
C ALA A 135 -4.51 6.90 11.58
N LEU A 136 -4.65 5.75 10.89
CA LEU A 136 -5.82 4.88 11.01
C LEU A 136 -5.89 4.20 12.38
N LEU A 137 -4.75 3.76 12.94
CA LEU A 137 -4.67 3.21 14.29
C LEU A 137 -5.11 4.24 15.34
N ARG A 138 -4.70 5.50 15.18
CA ARG A 138 -5.11 6.61 16.05
C ARG A 138 -6.60 6.87 15.97
N ALA A 139 -7.14 6.98 14.76
CA ALA A 139 -8.56 7.18 14.53
C ALA A 139 -9.39 6.05 15.17
N LYS A 140 -8.96 4.79 14.99
CA LYS A 140 -9.60 3.62 15.61
C LYS A 140 -9.60 3.72 17.14
N ARG A 141 -8.44 3.98 17.79
CA ARG A 141 -8.36 4.10 19.25
C ARG A 141 -9.20 5.26 19.78
N SER A 142 -9.21 6.39 19.08
CA SER A 142 -10.03 7.54 19.46
C SER A 142 -11.51 7.18 19.42
N ALA A 143 -11.98 6.46 18.38
CA ALA A 143 -13.34 5.98 18.30
C ALA A 143 -13.70 4.95 19.39
N GLU A 144 -12.75 4.08 19.76
CA GLU A 144 -12.92 3.08 20.84
C GLU A 144 -12.95 3.73 22.24
N ASN A 145 -12.20 4.82 22.46
CA ASN A 145 -12.09 5.51 23.75
C ASN A 145 -13.16 6.60 23.99
N ASN A 146 -13.72 7.21 22.95
CA ASN A 146 -14.56 8.41 23.09
C ASN A 146 -16.05 8.13 23.34
N ASN A 147 -16.35 7.78 24.60
CA ASN A 147 -17.49 8.34 25.33
C ASN A 147 -17.22 9.78 25.85
N THR A 148 -16.11 10.46 25.51
CA THR A 148 -15.93 11.90 25.84
C THR A 148 -14.87 12.61 24.98
N ALA A 149 -15.32 13.67 24.28
CA ALA A 149 -14.58 14.83 23.76
C ALA A 149 -13.72 14.70 22.46
N GLU A 150 -14.30 15.24 21.38
CA GLU A 150 -13.70 16.10 20.34
C GLU A 150 -12.39 15.68 19.64
N ILE A 151 -12.42 14.54 18.95
CA ILE A 151 -11.63 14.33 17.72
C ILE A 151 -12.63 13.89 16.65
N SER A 152 -13.25 14.86 15.96
CA SER A 152 -14.14 14.55 14.83
C SER A 152 -13.30 14.02 13.66
N ALA A 153 -13.91 13.20 12.79
CA ALA A 153 -13.26 12.67 11.59
C ALA A 153 -12.65 13.78 10.70
N GLU A 154 -13.16 15.01 10.82
CA GLU A 154 -12.64 16.23 10.18
C GLU A 154 -11.23 16.60 10.66
N SER A 155 -10.90 16.38 11.94
CA SER A 155 -9.57 16.69 12.50
C SER A 155 -8.47 15.74 12.00
N VAL A 156 -8.85 14.54 11.58
CA VAL A 156 -7.96 13.53 10.95
C VAL A 156 -8.07 13.59 9.43
N GLY A 157 -8.78 14.57 8.85
CA GLY A 157 -8.93 14.70 7.40
C GLY A 157 -9.59 13.51 6.70
N LEU A 158 -10.27 12.64 7.46
CA LEU A 158 -10.99 11.46 6.99
C LEU A 158 -12.49 11.82 6.87
N SER A 159 -12.82 12.87 6.13
CA SER A 159 -14.21 13.23 5.84
C SER A 159 -14.71 12.46 4.62
N ASP A 160 -15.95 11.99 4.66
CA ASP A 160 -16.64 11.25 3.58
C ASP A 160 -16.90 12.10 2.32
N ASP A 161 -16.53 13.38 2.33
CA ASP A 161 -16.75 14.37 1.27
C ASP A 161 -16.12 14.01 -0.10
N HIS A 162 -15.37 12.90 -0.17
CA HIS A 162 -14.67 12.44 -1.37
C HIS A 162 -14.95 10.98 -1.75
N LEU A 163 -15.85 10.28 -1.06
CA LEU A 163 -16.36 8.99 -1.53
C LEU A 163 -17.34 9.24 -2.67
N LEU A 164 -16.84 9.18 -3.91
CA LEU A 164 -17.70 9.07 -5.08
C LEU A 164 -18.40 7.71 -5.02
N MET A 165 -19.71 7.72 -4.77
CA MET A 165 -20.60 6.60 -5.10
C MET A 165 -20.80 6.50 -6.62
#